data_AF-A0A1J0VWB7-F1
#
_entry.id   AF-A0A1J0VWB7-F1
#
_cell.length_a   1.000
_cell.length_b   1.000
_cell.length_c   1.000
_cell.angle_alpha   90.00
_cell.angle_beta   90.00
_cell.angle_gamma   90.00
#
_symmetry.space_group_name_H-M   'P 1'
#
loop_
_entity.id
_entity.type
_entity.pdbx_description
1 polymer ?
#
loop_
_entity_poly.entity_id
_entity_poly.type
_entity_poly.pdbx_seq_one_letter_code
_entity_poly.pdbx_strand_id
1 'polypeptide(L)'
;MDIHAYPTDARTPVDREEAIRIAAEHLPGEIPETDRHIVEFADGFTVFDVRPLHAPSDRPIPVGGSVHVIDKETGAVSFWPTYPSDLIAAQYALMRESGRLIVEANWPDPD
;
A
#
# COMPACT_ATOMS: atom_id res chain seq x y z
N MET A 1 2.91 17.39 -4.99
CA MET A 1 2.80 15.97 -5.35
C MET A 1 1.63 15.35 -4.61
N ASP A 2 0.55 15.17 -5.32
CA ASP A 2 -0.68 14.61 -4.76
C ASP A 2 -0.64 13.09 -4.91
N ILE A 3 -1.30 12.39 -3.99
CA ILE A 3 -1.34 10.93 -3.97
C ILE A 3 -2.75 10.52 -4.38
N HIS A 4 -2.83 9.70 -5.41
CA HIS A 4 -4.11 9.19 -5.90
C HIS A 4 -4.38 7.83 -5.24
N ALA A 5 -5.60 7.66 -4.77
CA ALA A 5 -6.11 6.43 -4.19
C ALA A 5 -7.27 5.91 -5.05
N TYR A 6 -7.29 4.62 -5.33
CA TYR A 6 -8.24 4.00 -6.24
C TYR A 6 -9.18 3.07 -5.48
N PRO A 7 -10.49 3.12 -5.75
CA PRO A 7 -11.49 2.39 -4.98
C PRO A 7 -11.42 0.90 -5.27
N THR A 8 -11.80 0.09 -4.27
CA THR A 8 -11.91 -1.37 -4.39
C THR A 8 -13.31 -1.80 -3.94
N ASP A 9 -13.62 -3.08 -4.05
CA ASP A 9 -14.87 -3.65 -3.52
C ASP A 9 -14.74 -4.10 -2.05
N ALA A 10 -13.83 -3.46 -1.30
CA ALA A 10 -13.45 -3.86 0.04
C ALA A 10 -14.61 -3.95 1.03
N ARG A 11 -14.53 -4.95 1.91
CA ARG A 11 -15.25 -4.99 3.19
C ARG A 11 -14.61 -4.00 4.15
N THR A 12 -15.38 -3.04 4.64
CA THR A 12 -14.90 -2.00 5.56
C THR A 12 -15.49 -2.13 6.97
N PRO A 13 -14.73 -1.79 8.03
CA PRO A 13 -13.32 -1.43 8.01
C PRO A 13 -12.45 -2.62 7.58
N VAL A 14 -11.41 -2.34 6.80
CA VAL A 14 -10.49 -3.35 6.28
C VAL A 14 -9.74 -3.98 7.45
N ASP A 15 -9.81 -5.30 7.54
CA ASP A 15 -8.99 -6.08 8.43
C ASP A 15 -7.80 -6.70 7.68
N ARG A 16 -6.96 -7.45 8.39
CA ARG A 16 -5.77 -8.05 7.79
C ARG A 16 -6.10 -9.06 6.69
N GLU A 17 -7.18 -9.82 6.83
CA GLU A 17 -7.60 -10.81 5.82
C GLU A 17 -8.05 -10.09 4.54
N GLU A 18 -8.82 -9.02 4.71
CA GLU A 18 -9.30 -8.21 3.60
C GLU A 18 -8.16 -7.45 2.91
N ALA A 19 -7.18 -6.94 3.66
CA ALA A 19 -5.99 -6.33 3.10
C ALA A 19 -5.18 -7.32 2.23
N ILE A 20 -5.11 -8.60 2.64
CA ILE A 20 -4.48 -9.66 1.84
C ILE A 20 -5.26 -9.88 0.54
N ARG A 21 -6.60 -9.93 0.60
CA ARG A 21 -7.47 -10.10 -0.57
C ARG A 21 -7.31 -8.94 -1.56
N ILE A 22 -7.46 -7.70 -1.08
CA ILE A 22 -7.30 -6.47 -1.88
C ILE A 22 -5.94 -6.45 -2.56
N ALA A 23 -4.89 -6.77 -1.79
CA ALA A 23 -3.56 -6.83 -2.35
C ALA A 23 -3.56 -7.81 -3.53
N ALA A 24 -3.91 -9.08 -3.29
CA ALA A 24 -3.83 -10.15 -4.29
C ALA A 24 -4.58 -9.82 -5.59
N GLU A 25 -5.68 -9.10 -5.51
CA GLU A 25 -6.52 -8.76 -6.65
C GLU A 25 -6.02 -7.55 -7.45
N HIS A 26 -5.53 -6.51 -6.77
CA HIS A 26 -5.31 -5.20 -7.40
C HIS A 26 -3.83 -4.82 -7.60
N LEU A 27 -2.91 -5.44 -6.87
CA LEU A 27 -1.51 -5.03 -6.91
C LEU A 27 -0.70 -5.94 -7.83
N PRO A 28 0.22 -5.38 -8.64
CA PRO A 28 1.09 -6.14 -9.51
C PRO A 28 1.92 -7.15 -8.71
N GLY A 29 2.22 -8.30 -9.31
CA GLY A 29 3.08 -9.34 -8.74
C GLY A 29 2.40 -10.70 -8.62
N GLU A 30 2.62 -11.56 -9.61
CA GLU A 30 2.59 -13.01 -9.43
C GLU A 30 3.96 -13.45 -8.93
N ILE A 31 4.09 -13.72 -7.63
CA ILE A 31 5.01 -14.77 -7.21
C ILE A 31 4.21 -15.70 -6.31
N PRO A 32 3.66 -16.81 -6.84
CA PRO A 32 3.20 -17.90 -5.98
C PRO A 32 4.33 -18.20 -4.98
N GLU A 33 3.98 -18.26 -3.70
CA GLU A 33 4.89 -18.54 -2.57
C GLU A 33 5.68 -17.35 -1.96
N THR A 34 5.54 -16.11 -2.46
CA THR A 34 6.10 -14.94 -1.75
C THR A 34 5.00 -14.21 -0.97
N ASP A 35 4.94 -14.45 0.35
CA ASP A 35 4.10 -13.68 1.26
C ASP A 35 4.41 -12.18 1.10
N ARG A 36 3.48 -11.43 0.50
CA ARG A 36 3.51 -9.97 0.49
C ARG A 36 3.64 -9.50 1.92
N HIS A 37 4.58 -8.60 2.19
CA HIS A 37 4.72 -8.08 3.55
C HIS A 37 3.66 -7.01 3.76
N ILE A 38 2.71 -7.31 4.66
CA ILE A 38 1.63 -6.41 5.03
C ILE A 38 1.84 -5.98 6.47
N VAL A 39 2.01 -4.67 6.66
CA VAL A 39 2.18 -4.04 7.97
C VAL A 39 0.99 -3.13 8.22
N GLU A 40 0.28 -3.38 9.32
CA GLU A 40 -0.83 -2.55 9.76
C GLU A 40 -0.33 -1.30 10.49
N PHE A 41 -0.97 -0.17 10.24
CA PHE A 41 -0.83 1.07 11.00
C PHE A 41 -2.24 1.65 11.30
N ALA A 42 -2.31 2.79 11.98
CA ALA A 42 -3.57 3.33 12.50
C ALA A 42 -4.66 3.47 11.41
N ASP A 43 -4.30 4.03 10.25
CA ASP A 43 -5.25 4.37 9.19
C ASP A 43 -5.26 3.37 8.02
N GLY A 44 -4.47 2.28 8.08
CA GLY A 44 -4.36 1.39 6.93
C GLY A 44 -3.30 0.31 7.03
N PHE A 45 -2.92 -0.20 5.86
CA PHE A 45 -1.93 -1.24 5.69
C PHE A 45 -0.92 -0.85 4.61
N THR A 46 0.38 -0.97 4.88
CA THR A 46 1.41 -0.90 3.83
C THR A 46 1.66 -2.29 3.27
N VAL A 47 1.69 -2.42 1.94
CA VAL A 47 1.98 -3.66 1.21
C VAL A 47 3.26 -3.49 0.39
N PHE A 48 4.24 -4.35 0.65
CA PHE A 48 5.51 -4.38 -0.09
C PHE A 48 5.53 -5.53 -1.10
N ASP A 49 5.89 -5.21 -2.34
CA ASP A 49 5.94 -6.17 -3.47
C ASP A 49 7.17 -7.12 -3.38
N VAL A 50 8.25 -6.71 -2.73
CA VAL A 50 9.49 -7.49 -2.66
C VAL A 50 9.88 -7.77 -1.20
N ARG A 51 9.96 -9.05 -0.82
CA ARG A 51 10.84 -9.45 0.30
C ARG A 51 12.27 -9.14 -0.14
N PRO A 52 13.04 -8.29 0.57
CA PRO A 52 14.47 -8.37 0.42
C PRO A 52 14.89 -9.76 0.93
N LEU A 53 15.09 -10.71 0.01
CA LEU A 53 15.82 -11.95 0.27
C LEU A 53 17.21 -11.52 0.76
N HIS A 54 17.39 -11.46 2.07
CA HIS A 54 18.65 -11.17 2.77
C HIS A 54 19.21 -9.74 2.65
N ALA A 55 18.43 -8.71 2.99
CA ALA A 55 19.07 -7.48 3.46
C ALA A 55 19.51 -7.69 4.93
N PRO A 56 20.81 -7.74 5.26
CA PRO A 56 21.24 -7.64 6.67
C PRO A 56 20.70 -6.34 7.26
N SER A 57 20.49 -6.30 8.58
CA SER A 57 19.90 -5.16 9.32
C SER A 57 20.59 -3.81 9.06
N ASP A 58 21.81 -3.84 8.51
CA ASP A 58 22.67 -2.70 8.19
C ASP A 58 22.64 -2.27 6.70
N ARG A 59 21.79 -2.86 5.84
CA ARG A 59 21.67 -2.42 4.44
C ARG A 59 20.38 -1.64 4.17
N PRO A 60 20.46 -0.58 3.34
CA PRO A 60 19.26 0.09 2.85
C PRO A 60 18.40 -0.91 2.07
N ILE A 61 17.09 -0.84 2.29
CA ILE A 61 16.08 -1.61 1.56
C ILE A 61 16.35 -1.43 0.05
N PRO A 62 16.39 -2.51 -0.76
CA PRO A 62 16.63 -2.37 -2.19
C PRO A 62 15.60 -1.41 -2.79
N VAL A 63 16.10 -0.32 -3.37
CA VAL A 63 15.30 0.66 -4.11
C VAL A 63 14.82 -0.03 -5.38
N GLY A 64 13.51 -0.18 -5.53
CA GLY A 64 12.89 -0.86 -6.69
C GLY A 64 11.54 -1.52 -6.43
N GLY A 65 11.08 -1.63 -5.17
CA GLY A 65 9.73 -2.12 -4.85
C GLY A 65 8.72 -0.99 -4.68
N SER A 66 7.54 -1.10 -5.29
CA SER A 66 6.44 -0.17 -5.01
C SER A 66 5.85 -0.47 -3.63
N VAL A 67 5.57 0.58 -2.85
CA VAL A 67 4.78 0.43 -1.62
C VAL A 67 3.36 0.88 -1.92
N HIS A 68 2.41 0.04 -1.54
CA HIS A 68 1.00 0.33 -1.68
C HIS A 68 0.41 0.57 -0.28
N VAL A 69 -0.50 1.52 -0.17
CA VAL A 69 -1.29 1.71 1.04
C VAL A 69 -2.73 1.35 0.76
N ILE A 70 -3.28 0.47 1.59
CA ILE A 70 -4.72 0.16 1.63
C ILE A 70 -5.30 0.95 2.81
N ASP A 71 -6.17 1.91 2.53
CA ASP A 71 -6.86 2.67 3.58
C ASP A 71 -7.84 1.79 4.34
N LYS A 72 -7.86 1.91 5.68
CA LYS A 72 -8.64 1.04 6.55
C LYS A 72 -10.14 1.31 6.49
N GLU A 73 -10.54 2.55 6.24
CA GLU A 73 -11.95 2.94 6.29
C GLU A 73 -12.67 2.73 4.95
N THR A 74 -11.93 2.80 3.85
CA THR A 74 -12.46 2.81 2.49
C THR A 74 -11.98 1.63 1.66
N GLY A 75 -10.86 1.01 2.02
CA GLY A 75 -10.19 0.00 1.19
C GLY A 75 -9.55 0.54 -0.08
N ALA A 76 -9.48 1.86 -0.25
CA ALA A 76 -8.85 2.48 -1.41
C ALA A 76 -7.33 2.24 -1.40
N VAL A 77 -6.77 1.96 -2.57
CA VAL A 77 -5.35 1.65 -2.78
C VAL A 77 -4.63 2.87 -3.31
N SER A 78 -3.55 3.29 -2.66
CA SER A 78 -2.67 4.35 -3.14
C SER A 78 -1.23 3.87 -3.32
N PHE A 79 -0.50 4.53 -4.22
CA PHE A 79 0.86 4.16 -4.61
C PHE A 79 1.88 5.13 -4.04
N TRP A 80 2.94 4.59 -3.44
CA TRP A 80 3.92 5.37 -2.69
C TRP A 80 5.36 5.02 -3.10
N PRO A 81 6.29 6.00 -2.98
CA PRO A 81 7.71 5.70 -3.08
C PRO A 81 8.15 4.65 -2.04
N THR A 82 9.23 3.93 -2.32
CA THR A 82 9.80 2.92 -1.40
C THR A 82 10.33 3.56 -0.12
N TYR A 83 9.48 3.67 0.90
CA TYR A 83 9.82 4.21 2.22
C TYR A 83 9.48 3.21 3.34
N PRO A 84 10.10 3.35 4.53
CA PRO A 84 9.70 2.57 5.70
C PRO A 84 8.23 2.82 6.08
N SER A 85 7.54 1.79 6.60
CA SER A 85 6.12 1.87 6.97
C SER A 85 5.79 3.03 7.90
N ASP A 86 6.65 3.32 8.89
CA ASP A 86 6.43 4.44 9.82
C ASP A 86 6.44 5.81 9.12
N LEU A 87 7.31 5.98 8.12
CA LEU A 87 7.36 7.20 7.32
C LEU A 87 6.15 7.31 6.40
N ILE A 88 5.71 6.19 5.81
CA ILE A 88 4.49 6.14 5.00
C ILE A 88 3.27 6.46 5.86
N ALA A 89 3.14 5.90 7.06
CA ALA A 89 2.03 6.19 7.96
C ALA A 89 1.97 7.69 8.30
N ALA A 90 3.12 8.30 8.64
CA ALA A 90 3.18 9.73 8.92
C ALA A 90 2.83 10.60 7.69
N GLN A 91 3.33 10.25 6.51
CA GLN A 91 3.00 10.98 5.29
C GLN A 91 1.54 10.76 4.86
N TYR A 92 1.01 9.56 5.06
CA TYR A 92 -0.37 9.23 4.75
C TYR A 92 -1.32 10.12 5.55
N ALA A 93 -1.13 10.21 6.87
CA ALA A 93 -1.89 11.13 7.73
C ALA A 93 -1.80 12.57 7.23
N LEU A 94 -0.59 13.06 6.93
CA LEU A 94 -0.38 14.42 6.41
C LEU A 94 -1.11 14.67 5.08
N MET A 95 -1.04 13.74 4.13
CA MET A 95 -1.69 13.89 2.82
C MET A 95 -3.21 13.84 2.96
N ARG A 96 -3.72 13.00 3.86
CA ARG A 96 -5.16 12.91 4.18
C ARG A 96 -5.66 14.20 4.84
N GLU A 97 -4.97 14.70 5.86
CA GLU A 97 -5.33 15.94 6.57
C GLU A 97 -5.25 17.18 5.68
N SER A 98 -4.29 17.21 4.76
CA SER A 98 -4.12 18.32 3.82
C SER A 98 -5.03 18.25 2.58
N GLY A 99 -5.83 17.18 2.44
CA GLY A 99 -6.71 16.96 1.27
C GLY A 99 -5.94 16.64 -0.02
N ARG A 100 -4.71 16.16 0.10
CA ARG A 100 -3.79 15.85 -1.01
C ARG A 100 -3.72 14.35 -1.31
N LEU A 101 -4.43 13.55 -0.52
CA LEU A 101 -4.83 12.20 -0.85
C LEU A 101 -6.17 12.28 -1.61
N ILE A 102 -6.12 12.11 -2.92
CA ILE A 102 -7.27 12.23 -3.82
C ILE A 102 -7.82 10.83 -4.07
N VAL A 103 -9.06 10.59 -3.65
CA VAL A 103 -9.76 9.34 -3.98
C VAL A 103 -10.40 9.48 -5.36
N GLU A 104 -9.91 8.69 -6.31
CA GLU A 104 -10.42 8.63 -7.67
C GLU A 104 -11.73 7.86 -7.73
N ALA A 105 -12.51 8.10 -8.81
CA ALA A 105 -13.74 7.36 -9.02
C ALA A 105 -13.51 5.96 -9.59
N ASN A 106 -12.44 5.78 -10.38
CA ASN A 106 -12.12 4.53 -11.08
C ASN A 106 -10.60 4.34 -11.17
N TRP A 107 -10.19 3.09 -11.41
CA TRP A 107 -8.81 2.76 -11.76
C TRP A 107 -8.42 3.35 -13.12
N PRO A 108 -7.13 3.67 -13.32
CA PRO A 108 -6.65 4.08 -14.64
C PRO A 108 -6.79 2.91 -15.63
N ASP A 109 -7.10 3.21 -16.88
CA ASP A 109 -7.11 2.20 -17.95
C ASP A 109 -5.71 1.57 -18.09
N PRO A 110 -5.63 0.23 -18.29
CA PRO A 110 -4.37 -0.41 -18.63
C PRO A 110 -3.94 0.02 -20.04
N ASP A 111 -2.80 0.69 -20.16
CA ASP A 111 -2.12 0.96 -21.44
C ASP A 111 -1.75 -0.33 -22.20
#